data_AF-A0A533IB56-F1
#
_entry.id   AF-A0A533IB56-F1
#
_cell.length_a   1.000
_cell.length_b   1.000
_cell.length_c   1.000
_cell.angle_alpha   90.00
_cell.angle_beta   90.00
_cell.angle_gamma   90.00
#
_symmetry.space_group_name_H-M   'P 1'
#
loop_
_entity.id
_entity.type
_entity.pdbx_description
1 polymer ?
#
loop_
_entity_poly.entity_id
_entity_poly.type
_entity_poly.pdbx_seq_one_letter_code
_entity_poly.pdbx_strand_id
1 'polypeptide(L)'
;MTDVLDYQSRLLRDIYPNDFRLELAFDPQADRLEIRQLAAQNGYSNRFMFSATLNNADLDGVLNTEWSNAPPLDKLGMITIDDANLTATNHGFFEIVAPTWVHVVYPRLGPTPEEAVGAAQDIAKGLIGQIPEKLMSASDQAELVAMIDAVPHPLGTLDLQLDTANGIAPSRFVATMLMVKTPSWDSFAGLLDGATIKVDWTPAEWPPAPFSPLITQ
;
A
#
# COMPACT_ATOMS: atom_id res chain seq x y z
N MET A 1 -31.05 -18.72 2.71
CA MET A 1 -30.25 -17.71 1.98
C MET A 1 -28.78 -17.71 2.42
N THR A 2 -28.50 -18.05 3.69
CA THR A 2 -27.15 -18.15 4.27
C THR A 2 -26.31 -19.30 3.67
N ASP A 3 -26.91 -20.47 3.40
CA ASP A 3 -26.18 -21.66 2.92
C ASP A 3 -25.56 -21.51 1.52
N VAL A 4 -26.16 -20.72 0.63
CA VAL A 4 -25.63 -20.49 -0.72
C VAL A 4 -24.43 -19.53 -0.68
N LEU A 5 -24.50 -18.51 0.17
CA LEU A 5 -23.38 -17.58 0.40
C LEU A 5 -22.22 -18.30 1.08
N ASP A 6 -22.48 -19.13 2.09
CA ASP A 6 -21.44 -19.93 2.76
C ASP A 6 -20.79 -20.94 1.82
N TYR A 7 -21.58 -21.59 0.95
CA TYR A 7 -21.05 -22.49 -0.07
C TYR A 7 -20.18 -21.75 -1.10
N GLN A 8 -20.62 -20.59 -1.60
CA GLN A 8 -19.85 -19.77 -2.53
C GLN A 8 -18.58 -19.20 -1.90
N SER A 9 -18.63 -18.72 -0.65
CA SER A 9 -17.46 -18.24 0.09
C SER A 9 -16.48 -19.35 0.43
N ARG A 10 -16.94 -20.59 0.62
CA ARG A 10 -16.05 -21.76 0.74
C ARG A 10 -15.39 -22.09 -0.59
N LEU A 11 -16.16 -22.20 -1.68
CA LEU A 11 -15.64 -22.45 -3.02
C LEU A 11 -14.61 -21.40 -3.46
N LEU A 12 -14.88 -20.11 -3.19
CA LEU A 12 -13.94 -19.03 -3.49
C LEU A 12 -12.65 -19.14 -2.66
N ARG A 13 -12.71 -19.56 -1.38
CA ARG A 13 -11.51 -19.81 -0.58
C ARG A 13 -10.73 -21.03 -1.04
N ASP A 14 -11.43 -22.08 -1.49
CA ASP A 14 -10.80 -23.31 -1.99
C ASP A 14 -10.12 -23.07 -3.36
N ILE A 15 -10.69 -22.19 -4.19
CA ILE A 15 -10.12 -21.81 -5.51
C ILE A 15 -9.06 -20.71 -5.37
N TYR A 16 -9.24 -19.79 -4.43
CA TYR A 16 -8.34 -18.66 -4.16
C TYR A 16 -7.90 -18.69 -2.70
N PRO A 17 -6.99 -19.63 -2.33
CA PRO A 17 -6.45 -19.64 -0.98
C PRO A 17 -5.75 -18.31 -0.74
N ASN A 18 -6.30 -17.54 0.19
CA ASN A 18 -5.65 -16.34 0.69
C ASN A 18 -4.84 -16.78 1.91
N ASP A 19 -3.52 -16.78 1.77
CA ASP A 19 -2.62 -17.02 2.90
C ASP A 19 -2.33 -15.69 3.58
N PHE A 20 -2.64 -15.64 4.87
CA PHE A 20 -2.35 -14.49 5.72
C PHE A 20 -1.42 -14.91 6.85
N ARG A 21 -0.32 -14.18 7.02
CA ARG A 21 0.65 -14.40 8.10
C ARG A 21 0.97 -13.07 8.77
N LEU A 22 0.94 -13.07 10.10
CA LEU A 22 1.34 -11.95 10.94
C LEU A 22 2.33 -12.43 12.00
N GLU A 23 3.53 -11.85 12.00
CA GLU A 23 4.59 -12.08 12.96
C GLU A 23 4.96 -10.76 13.62
N LEU A 24 4.79 -10.72 14.94
CA LEU A 24 5.02 -9.54 15.78
C LEU A 24 6.09 -9.88 16.84
N ALA A 25 6.89 -8.90 17.22
CA ALA A 25 7.73 -8.97 18.40
C ALA A 25 7.65 -7.66 19.18
N PHE A 26 7.51 -7.75 20.49
CA PHE A 26 7.38 -6.58 21.36
C PHE A 26 8.54 -6.55 22.36
N ASP A 27 9.22 -5.40 22.43
CA ASP A 27 10.20 -5.08 23.46
C ASP A 27 9.60 -4.04 24.42
N PRO A 28 9.11 -4.47 25.59
CA PRO A 28 8.50 -3.55 26.56
C PRO A 28 9.52 -2.62 27.22
N GLN A 29 10.81 -2.96 27.23
CA GLN A 29 11.85 -2.10 27.82
C GLN A 29 12.19 -0.93 26.89
N ALA A 30 12.10 -1.16 25.58
CA ALA A 30 12.31 -0.16 24.54
C ALA A 30 11.01 0.54 24.09
N ASP A 31 9.84 0.13 24.60
CA ASP A 31 8.51 0.56 24.13
C ASP A 31 8.35 0.43 22.60
N ARG A 32 8.78 -0.72 22.10
CA ARG A 32 8.97 -0.97 20.66
C ARG A 32 8.21 -2.20 20.20
N LEU A 33 7.43 -2.04 19.14
CA LEU A 33 6.74 -3.12 18.44
C LEU A 33 7.36 -3.30 17.05
N GLU A 34 7.89 -4.49 16.80
CA GLU A 34 8.35 -4.92 15.49
C GLU A 34 7.24 -5.72 14.80
N ILE A 35 6.77 -5.23 13.67
CA ILE A 35 6.06 -6.05 12.68
C ILE A 35 7.14 -6.72 11.84
N ARG A 36 7.52 -7.94 12.22
CA ARG A 36 8.56 -8.70 11.50
C ARG A 36 8.07 -9.13 10.13
N GLN A 37 6.81 -9.54 10.06
CA GLN A 37 6.19 -9.92 8.80
C GLN A 37 4.67 -9.82 8.90
N LEU A 38 4.08 -8.98 8.06
CA LEU A 38 2.69 -9.04 7.65
C LEU A 38 2.69 -9.47 6.18
N ALA A 39 2.24 -10.68 5.88
CA ALA A 39 2.19 -11.20 4.52
C ALA A 39 0.78 -11.62 4.14
N ALA A 40 0.35 -11.20 2.95
CA ALA A 40 -0.87 -11.65 2.31
C ALA A 40 -0.54 -12.16 0.92
N GLN A 41 -0.97 -13.37 0.60
CA GLN A 41 -0.89 -13.92 -0.74
C GLN A 41 -2.31 -14.28 -1.19
N ASN A 42 -2.67 -13.94 -2.42
CA ASN A 42 -3.94 -14.35 -3.01
C ASN A 42 -3.73 -15.40 -4.10
N GLY A 43 -4.84 -15.97 -4.58
CA GLY A 43 -4.81 -16.70 -5.84
C GLY A 43 -4.28 -15.80 -6.97
N TYR A 44 -3.60 -16.40 -7.95
CA TYR A 44 -2.81 -15.71 -8.99
C TYR A 44 -1.40 -15.26 -8.56
N SER A 45 -0.91 -15.71 -7.41
CA SER A 45 0.47 -15.47 -6.96
C SER A 45 0.80 -13.98 -6.73
N ASN A 46 -0.20 -13.12 -6.51
CA ASN A 46 0.09 -11.79 -5.98
C ASN A 46 0.47 -11.92 -4.51
N ARG A 47 1.47 -11.17 -4.10
CA ARG A 47 2.01 -11.23 -2.75
C ARG A 47 2.28 -9.84 -2.23
N PHE A 48 1.81 -9.58 -1.02
CA PHE A 48 2.12 -8.39 -0.26
C PHE A 48 2.89 -8.82 0.97
N MET A 49 4.01 -8.17 1.23
CA MET A 49 4.79 -8.32 2.45
C MET A 49 5.06 -6.95 3.03
N PHE A 50 4.88 -6.82 4.32
CA PHE A 50 5.11 -5.60 5.06
C PHE A 50 5.87 -5.92 6.33
N SER A 51 6.87 -5.11 6.64
CA SER A 51 7.56 -5.11 7.92
C SER A 51 7.73 -3.68 8.39
N ALA A 52 7.73 -3.45 9.69
CA ALA A 52 7.96 -2.12 10.25
C ALA A 52 8.42 -2.18 11.69
N THR A 53 9.18 -1.16 12.11
CA THR A 53 9.45 -0.89 13.51
C THR A 53 8.61 0.28 13.98
N LEU A 54 7.83 0.04 15.02
CA LEU A 54 6.94 1.01 15.65
C LEU A 54 7.47 1.35 17.05
N ASN A 55 7.58 2.63 17.37
CA ASN A 55 7.95 3.11 18.70
C ASN A 55 6.82 3.90 19.34
N ASN A 56 6.95 4.16 20.65
CA ASN A 56 5.95 4.85 21.47
C ASN A 56 4.59 4.15 21.40
N ALA A 57 4.61 2.84 21.19
CA ALA A 57 3.44 2.02 21.15
C ALA A 57 3.11 1.63 22.58
N ASP A 58 2.42 2.53 23.31
CA ASP A 58 1.81 2.26 24.62
C ASP A 58 0.76 1.15 24.49
N LEU A 59 1.25 -0.06 24.23
CA LEU A 59 0.51 -1.25 23.90
C LEU A 59 -0.17 -1.78 25.13
N ASP A 60 0.43 -1.61 26.31
CA ASP A 60 -0.26 -1.87 27.57
C ASP A 60 -1.48 -0.97 27.71
N GLY A 61 -1.38 0.32 27.36
CA GLY A 61 -2.52 1.21 27.26
C GLY A 61 -3.54 0.74 26.23
N VAL A 62 -3.13 0.43 24.99
CA VAL A 62 -4.04 0.05 23.89
C VAL A 62 -4.72 -1.32 24.10
N LEU A 63 -3.99 -2.31 24.61
CA LEU A 63 -4.48 -3.69 24.81
C LEU A 63 -5.35 -3.81 26.07
N ASN A 64 -5.06 -3.02 27.11
CA ASN A 64 -5.84 -3.03 28.35
C ASN A 64 -6.95 -1.96 28.39
N THR A 65 -7.08 -1.15 27.33
CA THR A 65 -8.26 -0.29 27.17
C THR A 65 -9.46 -1.17 26.86
N GLU A 66 -10.61 -0.96 27.50
CA GLU A 66 -11.85 -1.61 27.05
C GLU A 66 -12.22 -1.07 25.66
N TRP A 67 -12.18 -1.94 24.64
CA TRP A 67 -12.53 -1.61 23.24
C TRP A 67 -14.05 -1.32 23.04
N SER A 68 -14.77 -1.04 24.12
CA SER A 68 -16.22 -0.87 24.14
C SER A 68 -16.67 0.44 23.47
N ASN A 69 -15.80 1.47 23.38
CA ASN A 69 -16.13 2.77 22.81
C ASN A 69 -14.95 3.38 22.03
N ALA A 70 -14.70 2.85 20.83
CA ALA A 70 -13.68 3.31 19.87
C ALA A 70 -12.21 3.19 20.35
N PRO A 71 -11.25 3.05 19.41
CA PRO A 71 -9.84 3.03 19.76
C PRO A 71 -9.43 4.36 20.40
N PRO A 72 -8.61 4.37 21.46
CA PRO A 72 -8.10 5.61 22.05
C PRO A 72 -7.16 6.31 21.05
N LEU A 73 -7.73 7.23 20.26
CA LEU A 73 -7.03 7.94 19.18
C LEU A 73 -5.85 8.77 19.70
N ASP A 74 -5.90 9.20 20.96
CA ASP A 74 -4.81 9.87 21.66
C ASP A 74 -3.60 8.94 21.86
N LYS A 75 -3.84 7.64 22.10
CA LYS A 75 -2.80 6.61 22.26
C LYS A 75 -2.24 6.14 20.92
N LEU A 76 -3.12 5.87 19.95
CA LEU A 76 -2.71 5.56 18.57
C LEU A 76 -1.99 6.75 17.92
N GLY A 77 -2.28 7.97 18.37
CA GLY A 77 -1.67 9.20 17.90
C GLY A 77 -0.18 9.32 18.18
N MET A 78 0.34 8.57 19.15
CA MET A 78 1.74 8.61 19.59
C MET A 78 2.62 7.59 18.90
N ILE A 79 2.04 6.56 18.27
CA ILE A 79 2.80 5.52 17.57
C ILE A 79 3.56 6.15 16.41
N THR A 80 4.88 5.96 16.39
CA THR A 80 5.75 6.41 15.30
C THR A 80 6.33 5.22 14.55
N ILE A 81 6.42 5.34 13.22
CA ILE A 81 7.08 4.40 12.34
C ILE A 81 8.52 4.88 12.12
N ASP A 82 9.51 4.12 12.59
CA ASP A 82 10.93 4.46 12.38
C ASP A 82 11.40 3.96 11.03
N ASP A 83 11.12 2.70 10.74
CA ASP A 83 11.36 2.06 9.46
C ASP A 83 10.14 1.24 9.04
N ALA A 84 9.94 1.15 7.73
CA ALA A 84 8.97 0.26 7.13
C ALA A 84 9.48 -0.23 5.77
N ASN A 85 9.18 -1.48 5.46
CA ASN A 85 9.43 -2.07 4.15
C ASN A 85 8.13 -2.69 3.64
N LEU A 86 7.80 -2.41 2.38
CA LEU A 86 6.68 -2.96 1.65
C LEU A 86 7.20 -3.60 0.37
N THR A 87 6.99 -4.91 0.23
CA THR A 87 7.18 -5.62 -1.03
C THR A 87 5.81 -6.00 -1.59
N ALA A 88 5.52 -5.62 -2.82
CA ALA A 88 4.30 -5.96 -3.53
C ALA A 88 4.64 -6.61 -4.87
N THR A 89 4.40 -7.92 -4.97
CA THR A 89 4.44 -8.67 -6.23
C THR A 89 3.04 -8.66 -6.85
N ASN A 90 2.91 -8.03 -8.01
CA ASN A 90 1.68 -7.97 -8.77
C ASN A 90 1.73 -8.88 -10.00
N HIS A 91 0.80 -9.83 -10.04
CA HIS A 91 0.52 -10.79 -11.11
C HIS A 91 -0.93 -10.69 -11.63
N GLY A 92 -1.57 -9.52 -11.50
CA GLY A 92 -2.96 -9.31 -11.94
C GLY A 92 -3.88 -8.69 -10.88
N PHE A 93 -3.37 -8.33 -9.70
CA PHE A 93 -4.12 -7.68 -8.62
C PHE A 93 -4.72 -6.36 -9.07
N PHE A 94 -3.97 -5.54 -9.82
CA PHE A 94 -4.45 -4.24 -10.29
C PHE A 94 -5.71 -4.34 -11.13
N GLU A 95 -5.83 -5.41 -11.91
CA GLU A 95 -6.95 -5.76 -12.76
C GLU A 95 -8.15 -6.23 -11.94
N ILE A 96 -7.90 -6.94 -10.83
CA ILE A 96 -8.93 -7.37 -9.88
C ILE A 96 -9.51 -6.16 -9.13
N VAL A 97 -8.67 -5.20 -8.73
CA VAL A 97 -9.12 -4.00 -8.01
C VAL A 97 -9.47 -2.83 -8.91
N ALA A 98 -9.23 -2.93 -10.23
CA ALA A 98 -9.59 -1.90 -11.22
C ALA A 98 -11.02 -1.38 -11.06
N PRO A 99 -12.04 -2.24 -10.90
CA PRO A 99 -13.41 -1.77 -10.69
C PRO A 99 -13.57 -0.87 -9.46
N THR A 100 -12.77 -1.06 -8.40
CA THR A 100 -12.90 -0.25 -7.18
C THR A 100 -12.34 1.16 -7.32
N TRP A 101 -11.25 1.34 -8.08
CA TRP A 101 -10.59 2.65 -8.20
C TRP A 101 -10.98 3.40 -9.48
N VAL A 102 -11.39 2.71 -10.56
CA VAL A 102 -11.85 3.36 -11.80
C VAL A 102 -13.03 4.30 -11.51
N HIS A 103 -13.93 3.96 -10.60
CA HIS A 103 -15.04 4.84 -10.18
C HIS A 103 -14.59 6.09 -9.42
N VAL A 104 -13.36 6.12 -8.91
CA VAL A 104 -12.80 7.31 -8.23
C VAL A 104 -12.31 8.34 -9.25
N VAL A 105 -11.76 7.87 -10.37
CA VAL A 105 -11.15 8.70 -11.42
C VAL A 105 -12.11 9.01 -12.57
N TYR A 106 -12.92 8.04 -12.99
CA TYR A 106 -13.94 8.22 -14.02
C TYR A 106 -15.30 8.52 -13.38
N PRO A 107 -16.06 9.52 -13.86
CA PRO A 107 -15.82 10.38 -15.02
C PRO A 107 -15.08 11.70 -14.72
N ARG A 108 -14.46 11.84 -13.55
CA ARG A 108 -13.89 13.11 -13.08
C ARG A 108 -12.69 13.59 -13.90
N LEU A 109 -11.88 12.67 -14.40
CA LEU A 109 -10.60 12.95 -15.04
C LEU A 109 -10.62 12.72 -16.56
N GLY A 110 -11.77 12.36 -17.16
CA GLY A 110 -11.87 12.14 -18.60
C GLY A 110 -13.25 11.67 -19.07
N PRO A 111 -13.55 11.82 -20.36
CA PRO A 111 -14.82 11.41 -20.98
C PRO A 111 -14.96 9.89 -21.13
N THR A 112 -13.84 9.15 -21.13
CA THR A 112 -13.78 7.67 -21.16
C THR A 112 -13.00 7.14 -19.96
N PRO A 113 -13.21 5.88 -19.55
CA PRO A 113 -12.39 5.25 -18.51
C PRO A 113 -10.89 5.29 -18.85
N GLU A 114 -10.51 5.00 -20.09
CA GLU A 114 -9.13 4.96 -20.55
C GLU A 114 -8.46 6.34 -20.45
N GLU A 115 -9.15 7.40 -20.87
CA GLU A 115 -8.65 8.76 -20.74
C GLU A 115 -8.55 9.20 -19.27
N ALA A 116 -9.50 8.78 -18.42
CA ALA A 116 -9.44 9.06 -16.98
C ALA A 116 -8.27 8.34 -16.29
N VAL A 117 -7.94 7.11 -16.71
CA VAL A 117 -6.76 6.38 -16.23
C VAL A 117 -5.48 7.09 -16.68
N GLY A 118 -5.38 7.47 -17.96
CA GLY A 118 -4.22 8.22 -18.47
C GLY A 118 -4.01 9.53 -17.72
N ALA A 119 -5.07 10.30 -17.52
CA ALA A 119 -5.01 11.53 -16.73
C ALA A 119 -4.61 11.28 -15.27
N ALA A 120 -5.06 10.19 -14.65
CA ALA A 120 -4.65 9.81 -13.30
C ALA A 120 -3.16 9.43 -13.25
N GLN A 121 -2.64 8.72 -14.25
CA GLN A 121 -1.21 8.41 -14.37
C GLN A 121 -0.39 9.70 -14.48
N ASP A 122 -0.80 10.66 -15.31
CA ASP A 122 -0.09 11.93 -15.47
C ASP A 122 -0.08 12.76 -14.18
N ILE A 123 -1.20 12.79 -13.45
CA ILE A 123 -1.28 13.42 -12.14
C ILE A 123 -0.33 12.72 -11.16
N ALA A 124 -0.32 11.39 -11.11
CA ALA A 124 0.56 10.63 -10.24
C ALA A 124 2.04 10.90 -10.54
N LYS A 125 2.44 10.86 -11.82
CA LYS A 125 3.80 11.20 -12.25
C LYS A 125 4.18 12.64 -11.89
N GLY A 126 3.25 13.57 -12.08
CA GLY A 126 3.44 14.97 -11.69
C GLY A 126 3.64 15.15 -10.18
N LEU A 127 2.96 14.37 -9.35
CA LEU A 127 3.15 14.37 -7.89
C LEU A 127 4.47 13.72 -7.49
N ILE A 128 4.87 12.63 -8.16
CA ILE A 128 6.16 11.95 -7.93
C ILE A 128 7.32 12.87 -8.27
N GLY A 129 7.26 13.56 -9.40
CA GLY A 129 8.31 14.51 -9.81
C GLY A 129 8.41 15.78 -8.94
N GLN A 130 7.46 15.98 -8.02
CA GLN A 130 7.51 17.05 -7.02
C GLN A 130 8.06 16.57 -5.67
N ILE A 131 8.38 15.27 -5.53
CA ILE A 131 8.97 14.75 -4.30
C ILE A 131 10.36 15.39 -4.12
N PRO A 132 10.65 16.00 -2.95
CA PRO A 132 11.97 16.57 -2.69
C PRO A 132 13.07 15.50 -2.80
N GLU A 133 14.19 15.84 -3.44
CA GLU A 133 15.34 14.91 -3.63
C GLU A 133 15.89 14.36 -2.30
N LYS A 134 15.78 15.14 -1.23
CA LYS A 134 16.14 14.71 0.14
C LYS A 134 15.29 13.55 0.66
N LEU A 135 14.06 13.41 0.16
CA LEU A 135 13.11 12.38 0.56
C LEU A 135 13.20 11.17 -0.38
N MET A 136 13.31 11.39 -1.68
CA MET A 136 13.39 10.32 -2.67
C MET A 136 14.33 10.75 -3.79
N SER A 137 15.33 9.93 -4.10
CA SER A 137 16.30 10.27 -5.13
C SER A 137 15.65 10.32 -6.52
N ALA A 138 16.28 10.99 -7.48
CA ALA A 138 15.80 10.99 -8.86
C ALA A 138 15.72 9.58 -9.48
N SER A 139 16.59 8.65 -9.04
CA SER A 139 16.55 7.26 -9.49
C SER A 139 15.32 6.54 -8.95
N ASP A 140 15.04 6.66 -7.65
CA ASP A 140 13.85 6.04 -7.02
C ASP A 140 12.55 6.63 -7.59
N GLN A 141 12.53 7.94 -7.89
CA GLN A 141 11.40 8.58 -8.57
C GLN A 141 11.16 7.97 -9.95
N ALA A 142 12.23 7.69 -10.71
CA ALA A 142 12.14 7.07 -12.03
C ALA A 142 11.58 5.63 -11.95
N GLU A 143 11.98 4.83 -10.95
CA GLU A 143 11.44 3.49 -10.72
C GLU A 143 9.93 3.53 -10.43
N LEU A 144 9.51 4.47 -9.57
CA LEU A 144 8.09 4.63 -9.26
C LEU A 144 7.29 5.09 -10.48
N VAL A 145 7.84 6.00 -11.29
CA VAL A 145 7.24 6.41 -12.58
C VAL A 145 7.13 5.22 -13.54
N ALA A 146 8.16 4.37 -13.64
CA ALA A 146 8.14 3.20 -14.50
C ALA A 146 7.04 2.20 -14.09
N MET A 147 6.79 2.02 -12.79
CA MET A 147 5.66 1.23 -12.30
C MET A 147 4.32 1.85 -12.69
N ILE A 148 4.15 3.17 -12.56
CA ILE A 148 2.92 3.88 -12.98
C ILE A 148 2.71 3.78 -14.50
N ASP A 149 3.78 3.83 -15.30
CA ASP A 149 3.70 3.66 -16.76
C ASP A 149 3.24 2.24 -17.16
N ALA A 150 3.44 1.24 -16.29
CA ALA A 150 2.97 -0.12 -16.52
C ALA A 150 1.47 -0.32 -16.23
N VAL A 151 0.79 0.64 -15.60
CA VAL A 151 -0.68 0.63 -15.42
C VAL A 151 -1.37 0.72 -16.79
N PRO A 152 -2.43 -0.07 -17.06
CA PRO A 152 -3.27 -0.81 -16.12
C PRO A 152 -2.79 -2.22 -15.75
N HIS A 153 -1.67 -2.69 -16.29
CA HIS A 153 -1.16 -4.05 -16.11
C HIS A 153 0.26 -4.07 -15.50
N PRO A 154 0.48 -3.52 -14.29
CA PRO A 154 1.82 -3.37 -13.73
C PRO A 154 2.34 -4.71 -13.21
N LEU A 155 2.80 -5.58 -14.11
CA LEU A 155 3.30 -6.91 -13.77
C LEU A 155 4.75 -6.81 -13.29
N GLY A 156 5.03 -7.33 -12.09
CA GLY A 156 6.36 -7.24 -11.50
C GLY A 156 6.36 -7.20 -9.98
N THR A 157 7.49 -6.79 -9.40
CA THR A 157 7.66 -6.60 -7.95
C THR A 157 8.10 -5.18 -7.65
N LEU A 158 7.37 -4.53 -6.75
CA LEU A 158 7.70 -3.23 -6.19
C LEU A 158 8.21 -3.42 -4.76
N ASP A 159 9.41 -2.93 -4.49
CA ASP A 159 9.96 -2.81 -3.15
C ASP A 159 10.00 -1.32 -2.75
N LEU A 160 9.43 -1.02 -1.59
CA LEU A 160 9.27 0.33 -1.06
C LEU A 160 9.80 0.35 0.37
N GLN A 161 10.92 1.04 0.58
CA GLN A 161 11.49 1.22 1.91
C GLN A 161 11.30 2.66 2.37
N LEU A 162 10.84 2.83 3.60
CA LEU A 162 10.78 4.08 4.32
C LEU A 162 11.72 3.97 5.53
N ASP A 163 12.67 4.88 5.63
CA ASP A 163 13.51 5.06 6.81
C ASP A 163 13.29 6.48 7.35
N THR A 164 13.26 6.64 8.67
CA THR A 164 13.04 7.94 9.30
C THR A 164 13.98 8.13 10.48
N ALA A 165 14.55 9.33 10.60
CA ALA A 165 15.42 9.64 11.74
C ALA A 165 14.65 9.91 13.04
N ASN A 166 13.40 10.39 12.92
CA ASN A 166 12.61 10.91 14.05
C ASN A 166 11.27 10.18 14.27
N GLY A 167 11.00 9.13 13.50
CA GLY A 167 9.71 8.45 13.52
C GLY A 167 8.59 9.26 12.85
N ILE A 168 7.75 8.60 12.05
CA ILE A 168 6.54 9.21 11.47
C ILE A 168 5.30 8.71 12.20
N ALA A 169 4.53 9.62 12.78
CA ALA A 169 3.21 9.29 13.32
C ALA A 169 2.13 9.37 12.23
N PRO A 170 1.46 8.25 11.84
CA PRO A 170 0.42 8.26 10.81
C PRO A 170 -0.75 9.20 11.13
N SER A 171 -1.06 9.36 12.42
CA SER A 171 -2.07 10.29 12.92
C SER A 171 -1.79 11.75 12.50
N ARG A 172 -0.51 12.16 12.47
CA ARG A 172 -0.10 13.50 12.06
C ARG A 172 -0.26 13.69 10.56
N PHE A 173 -0.02 12.65 9.77
CA PHE A 173 -0.30 12.65 8.34
C PHE A 173 -1.79 12.90 8.06
N VAL A 174 -2.67 12.17 8.75
CA VAL A 174 -4.13 12.34 8.64
C VAL A 174 -4.55 13.74 9.09
N ALA A 175 -4.04 14.22 10.23
CA ALA A 175 -4.35 15.56 10.72
C ALA A 175 -3.92 16.65 9.73
N THR A 176 -2.72 16.57 9.16
CA THR A 176 -2.25 17.49 8.13
C THR A 176 -3.17 17.46 6.91
N MET A 177 -3.48 16.27 6.38
CA MET A 177 -4.40 16.12 5.24
C MET A 177 -5.76 16.78 5.47
N LEU A 178 -6.29 16.76 6.70
CA LEU A 178 -7.56 17.40 7.06
C LEU A 178 -7.45 18.92 7.22
N MET A 179 -6.26 19.44 7.54
CA MET A 179 -6.03 20.87 7.75
C MET A 179 -5.66 21.62 6.47
N VAL A 180 -5.03 20.96 5.49
CA VAL A 180 -4.69 21.59 4.21
C VAL A 180 -5.79 21.41 3.17
N LYS A 181 -6.16 22.53 2.53
CA LYS A 181 -7.14 22.55 1.44
C LYS A 181 -6.60 21.88 0.17
N THR A 182 -5.30 21.99 -0.08
CA THR A 182 -4.60 21.35 -1.19
C THR A 182 -3.28 20.80 -0.67
N PRO A 183 -3.18 19.48 -0.44
CA PRO A 183 -1.96 18.88 0.06
C PRO A 183 -0.82 19.04 -0.96
N SER A 184 0.36 19.38 -0.47
CA SER A 184 1.62 19.48 -1.21
C SER A 184 2.75 18.87 -0.39
N TRP A 185 3.87 18.50 -1.02
CA TRP A 185 5.03 17.98 -0.28
C TRP A 185 5.56 18.95 0.78
N ASP A 186 5.49 20.26 0.52
CA ASP A 186 5.81 21.29 1.51
C ASP A 186 4.93 21.22 2.76
N SER A 187 3.67 20.82 2.60
CA SER A 187 2.73 20.63 3.72
C SER A 187 3.16 19.49 4.65
N PHE A 188 3.94 18.53 4.14
CA PHE A 188 4.46 17.39 4.88
C PHE A 188 5.95 17.53 5.23
N ALA A 189 6.62 18.61 4.83
CA ALA A 189 8.07 18.74 4.95
C ALA A 189 8.57 18.59 6.40
N GLY A 190 7.81 19.10 7.38
CA GLY A 190 8.13 18.92 8.80
C GLY A 190 7.83 17.53 9.35
N LEU A 191 6.87 16.81 8.75
CA LEU A 191 6.56 15.42 9.13
C LEU A 191 7.55 14.42 8.54
N LEU A 192 8.12 14.76 7.38
CA LEU A 192 9.05 13.94 6.61
C LEU A 192 10.51 14.37 6.80
N ASP A 193 10.80 15.19 7.81
CA ASP A 193 12.15 15.69 8.01
C ASP A 193 13.09 14.57 8.50
N GLY A 194 14.17 14.36 7.76
CA GLY A 194 15.07 13.22 7.97
C GLY A 194 14.49 11.87 7.55
N ALA A 195 13.38 11.84 6.80
CA ALA A 195 12.86 10.63 6.18
C ALA A 195 13.47 10.42 4.79
N THR A 196 13.68 9.16 4.43
CA THR A 196 14.10 8.72 3.09
C THR A 196 13.21 7.59 2.61
N ILE A 197 12.87 7.64 1.32
CA ILE A 197 12.09 6.62 0.62
C ILE A 197 12.97 6.06 -0.50
N LYS A 198 13.10 4.74 -0.53
CA LYS A 198 13.73 4.02 -1.63
C LYS A 198 12.69 3.20 -2.37
N VAL A 199 12.86 3.13 -3.68
CA VAL A 199 11.94 2.42 -4.56
C VAL A 199 12.75 1.57 -5.51
N ASP A 200 12.39 0.30 -5.61
CA ASP A 200 12.90 -0.61 -6.62
C ASP A 200 11.72 -1.25 -7.33
N TRP A 201 11.69 -1.16 -8.65
CA TRP A 201 10.65 -1.76 -9.49
C TRP A 201 11.29 -2.74 -10.45
N THR A 202 10.98 -4.03 -10.26
CA THR A 202 11.40 -5.09 -11.17
C THR A 202 10.21 -5.52 -12.03
N PRO A 203 10.09 -5.03 -13.29
CA PRO A 203 9.01 -5.46 -14.17
C PRO A 203 9.16 -6.95 -14.51
N ALA A 204 8.02 -7.62 -14.69
CA ALA A 204 7.95 -8.98 -15.19
C ALA A 204 7.24 -9.00 -16.54
N GLU A 205 7.54 -10.01 -17.35
CA GLU A 205 6.81 -10.28 -18.58
C GLU A 205 5.56 -11.12 -18.29
N TRP A 206 4.47 -10.81 -18.98
CA TRP A 206 3.31 -11.69 -18.95
C TRP A 206 3.74 -13.08 -19.42
N PRO A 207 3.35 -14.15 -18.70
CA PRO A 207 3.55 -15.48 -19.26
C PRO A 207 2.85 -15.52 -20.62
N PRO A 208 3.46 -16.13 -21.66
CA PRO A 208 2.81 -16.25 -22.95
C PRO A 208 1.42 -16.85 -22.72
N ALA A 209 0.40 -16.20 -23.26
CA ALA A 209 -0.98 -16.63 -23.08
C ALA A 209 -1.07 -18.15 -23.29
N PRO A 210 -1.74 -18.91 -22.41
CA PRO A 210 -1.93 -20.32 -22.67
C PRO A 210 -2.69 -20.41 -23.99
N PHE A 211 -2.01 -20.86 -25.04
CA PHE A 211 -2.65 -21.21 -26.30
C PHE A 211 -3.76 -22.20 -25.97
N SER A 212 -5.02 -21.75 -25.96
CA SER A 212 -6.17 -22.63 -26.15
C SER A 212 -6.64 -22.47 -27.59
N PRO A 213 -6.08 -23.25 -28.54
CA PRO A 213 -6.76 -23.49 -29.80
C PRO A 213 -7.84 -24.55 -29.53
N LEU A 214 -8.87 -24.22 -28.75
CA LEU A 214 -9.96 -25.15 -28.46
C LEU A 214 -11.31 -24.45 -28.41
N ILE A 215 -11.68 -23.75 -29.48
CA ILE A 215 -13.07 -23.78 -29.99
C ILE A 215 -13.01 -23.74 -31.52
N THR A 216 -12.79 -24.89 -32.13
CA THR A 216 -13.41 -25.23 -33.42
C THR A 216 -14.21 -26.50 -33.20
N GLN A 217 -15.51 -26.34 -32.96
CA GLN A 217 -16.54 -27.31 -33.31
C GLN A 217 -17.75 -26.53 -33.83
#